data_AF-A0AB35Q9U4-F1
#
_entry.id   AF-A0AB35Q9U4-F1
#
_cell.length_a   1.000
_cell.length_b   1.000
_cell.length_c   1.000
_cell.angle_alpha   90.00
_cell.angle_beta   90.00
_cell.angle_gamma   90.00
#
_symmetry.space_group_name_H-M   'P 1'
#
loop_
_entity.id
_entity.type
_entity.pdbx_description
1 polymer ?
#
loop_
_entity_poly.entity_id
_entity_poly.type
_entity_poly.pdbx_seq_one_letter_code
_entity_poly.pdbx_strand_id
1 'polypeptide(L)'
;MNYTWDEFEQRLITYRDVRIDLTRVLDAYELQIKELLQQIQLLAYEDSLPIFNQLYEIQDHLATAKFRYDLDLNEALDIFVYHFDRDDKALISQYWYQKLKKNKDILWPLPQNE
;
A
#
# COMPACT_ATOMS: atom_id res chain seq x y z
N MET A 1 -37.32 5.23 -8.15
CA MET A 1 -37.24 3.83 -8.63
C MET A 1 -37.37 2.98 -7.38
N ASN A 2 -38.43 2.17 -7.24
CA ASN A 2 -38.51 1.23 -6.13
C ASN A 2 -37.80 -0.05 -6.59
N TYR A 3 -36.67 -0.37 -5.96
CA TYR A 3 -35.99 -1.64 -6.19
C TYR A 3 -36.81 -2.77 -5.57
N THR A 4 -36.89 -3.92 -6.26
CA THR A 4 -37.45 -5.13 -5.65
C THR A 4 -36.44 -5.75 -4.67
N TRP A 5 -36.92 -6.65 -3.81
CA TRP A 5 -36.01 -7.41 -2.93
C TRP A 5 -34.99 -8.21 -3.76
N ASP A 6 -35.42 -8.89 -4.81
CA ASP A 6 -34.54 -9.70 -5.65
C ASP A 6 -33.43 -8.87 -6.31
N GLU A 7 -33.75 -7.65 -6.79
CA GLU A 7 -32.75 -6.72 -7.35
C GLU A 7 -31.75 -6.26 -6.29
N PHE A 8 -32.20 -6.02 -5.06
CA PHE A 8 -31.32 -5.64 -3.97
C PHE A 8 -30.44 -6.80 -3.51
N GLU A 9 -30.98 -8.01 -3.41
CA GLU A 9 -30.24 -9.22 -3.06
C GLU A 9 -29.11 -9.51 -4.07
N GLN A 10 -29.37 -9.37 -5.38
CA GLN A 10 -28.33 -9.53 -6.40
C GLN A 10 -27.20 -8.49 -6.26
N ARG A 11 -27.54 -7.24 -5.91
CA ARG A 11 -26.53 -6.21 -5.63
C ARG A 11 -25.70 -6.54 -4.39
N LEU A 12 -26.32 -7.09 -3.34
CA LEU A 12 -25.60 -7.52 -2.13
C LEU A 12 -24.64 -8.69 -2.40
N ILE A 13 -25.06 -9.66 -3.22
CA ILE A 13 -24.18 -10.76 -3.67
C ILE A 13 -22.99 -10.21 -4.45
N THR A 14 -23.24 -9.32 -5.41
CA THR A 14 -22.19 -8.67 -6.21
C THR A 14 -21.24 -7.88 -5.30
N TYR A 15 -21.77 -7.10 -4.36
CA TYR A 15 -20.97 -6.33 -3.41
C TYR A 15 -20.08 -7.24 -2.56
N ARG A 16 -20.63 -8.35 -2.02
CA ARG A 16 -19.87 -9.33 -1.23
C ARG A 16 -18.72 -9.91 -2.05
N ASP A 17 -18.99 -10.36 -3.26
CA ASP A 17 -18.01 -11.06 -4.08
C ASP A 17 -16.88 -10.11 -4.53
N VAL A 18 -17.23 -8.89 -4.99
CA VAL A 18 -16.25 -7.85 -5.33
C VAL A 18 -15.42 -7.45 -4.11
N ARG A 19 -16.05 -7.31 -2.92
CA ARG A 19 -15.32 -6.97 -1.70
C ARG A 19 -14.28 -8.04 -1.34
N ILE A 20 -14.62 -9.33 -1.46
CA ILE A 20 -13.67 -10.42 -1.22
C ILE A 20 -12.49 -10.36 -2.19
N ASP A 21 -12.77 -10.12 -3.47
CA ASP A 21 -11.71 -10.01 -4.48
C ASP A 21 -10.82 -8.79 -4.26
N LEU A 22 -11.40 -7.64 -3.88
CA LEU A 22 -10.63 -6.45 -3.51
C LEU A 22 -9.74 -6.69 -2.30
N THR A 23 -10.22 -7.40 -1.27
CA THR A 23 -9.38 -7.80 -0.12
C THR A 23 -8.17 -8.60 -0.56
N ARG A 24 -8.35 -9.58 -1.46
CA ARG A 24 -7.22 -10.37 -1.99
C ARG A 24 -6.21 -9.53 -2.77
N VAL A 25 -6.70 -8.53 -3.52
CA VAL A 25 -5.83 -7.58 -4.24
C VAL A 25 -5.02 -6.74 -3.24
N LEU A 26 -5.65 -6.26 -2.16
CA LEU A 26 -4.95 -5.52 -1.10
C LEU A 26 -3.89 -6.38 -0.39
N ASP A 27 -4.20 -7.65 -0.10
CA ASP A 27 -3.24 -8.59 0.48
C ASP A 27 -2.03 -8.81 -0.44
N ALA A 28 -2.26 -8.86 -1.76
CA ALA A 28 -1.19 -8.99 -2.75
C ALA A 28 -0.30 -7.74 -2.81
N TYR A 29 -0.88 -6.54 -2.74
CA TYR A 29 -0.11 -5.29 -2.62
C TYR A 29 0.73 -5.27 -1.35
N GLU A 30 0.16 -5.69 -0.21
CA GLU A 30 0.87 -5.73 1.06
C GLU A 30 2.09 -6.66 1.01
N LEU A 31 1.92 -7.86 0.42
CA LEU A 31 3.02 -8.80 0.22
C LEU A 31 4.10 -8.21 -0.69
N GLN A 32 3.70 -7.62 -1.83
CA GLN A 32 4.64 -7.01 -2.77
C GLN A 32 5.45 -5.88 -2.11
N ILE A 33 4.81 -5.01 -1.33
CA ILE A 33 5.49 -3.94 -0.59
C ILE A 33 6.53 -4.53 0.37
N LYS A 34 6.18 -5.57 1.13
CA LYS A 34 7.13 -6.24 2.06
C LYS A 34 8.36 -6.76 1.33
N GLU A 35 8.16 -7.43 0.19
CA GLU A 35 9.25 -7.97 -0.62
C GLU A 35 10.17 -6.87 -1.16
N LEU A 36 9.59 -5.76 -1.66
CA LEU A 36 10.36 -4.61 -2.15
C LEU A 36 11.18 -3.96 -1.02
N LEU A 37 10.58 -3.75 0.16
CA LEU A 37 11.29 -3.21 1.32
C LEU A 37 12.46 -4.10 1.75
N GLN A 38 12.27 -5.42 1.75
CA GLN A 38 13.35 -6.37 2.04
C GLN A 38 14.47 -6.33 1.01
N GLN A 39 14.15 -6.20 -0.29
CA GLN A 39 15.17 -6.06 -1.34
C GLN A 39 16.02 -4.79 -1.13
N ILE A 40 15.40 -3.66 -0.77
CA ILE A 40 16.12 -2.41 -0.46
C ILE A 40 17.14 -2.62 0.67
N GLN A 41 16.82 -3.42 1.69
CA GLN A 41 17.76 -3.71 2.79
C GLN A 41 19.04 -4.45 2.32
N LEU A 42 19.00 -5.14 1.19
CA LEU A 42 20.12 -5.92 0.65
C LEU A 42 20.99 -5.14 -0.34
N LEU A 43 20.47 -4.05 -0.91
CA LEU A 43 21.11 -3.30 -2.00
C LEU A 43 21.84 -2.05 -1.51
N ALA A 44 22.76 -1.52 -2.31
CA ALA A 44 23.26 -0.15 -2.12
C ALA A 44 22.15 0.88 -2.40
N TYR A 45 22.34 2.13 -2.01
CA TYR A 45 21.31 3.15 -2.15
C TYR A 45 20.96 3.37 -3.63
N GLU A 46 21.99 3.50 -4.46
CA GLU A 46 21.90 3.73 -5.89
C GLU A 46 21.13 2.60 -6.59
N ASP A 47 21.41 1.36 -6.22
CA ASP A 47 20.76 0.16 -6.77
C ASP A 47 19.32 -0.02 -6.26
N SER A 48 18.97 0.62 -5.13
CA SER A 48 17.63 0.58 -4.54
C SER A 48 16.64 1.58 -5.17
N LEU A 49 17.13 2.58 -5.90
CA LEU A 49 16.30 3.64 -6.49
C LEU A 49 15.18 3.10 -7.41
N PRO A 50 15.41 2.11 -8.29
CA PRO A 50 14.34 1.53 -9.09
C PRO A 50 13.26 0.85 -8.25
N ILE A 51 13.61 0.30 -7.08
CA ILE A 51 12.67 -0.34 -6.16
C ILE A 51 11.83 0.73 -5.44
N PHE A 52 12.43 1.85 -5.04
CA PHE A 52 11.68 2.99 -4.52
C PHE A 52 10.66 3.53 -5.53
N ASN A 53 11.01 3.60 -6.82
CA ASN A 53 10.06 4.01 -7.85
C ASN A 53 8.83 3.08 -7.90
N GLN A 54 9.03 1.76 -7.79
CA GLN A 54 7.92 0.81 -7.71
C GLN A 54 7.06 1.01 -6.46
N LEU A 55 7.67 1.28 -5.31
CA LEU A 55 6.93 1.60 -4.08
C LEU A 55 6.08 2.86 -4.27
N TYR A 56 6.60 3.91 -4.93
CA TYR A 56 5.82 5.10 -5.20
C TYR A 56 4.68 4.85 -6.18
N GLU A 57 4.86 4.04 -7.22
CA GLU A 57 3.77 3.65 -8.11
C GLU A 57 2.66 2.89 -7.37
N ILE A 58 3.03 1.97 -6.47
CA ILE A 58 2.08 1.27 -5.62
C ILE A 58 1.35 2.25 -4.69
N GLN A 59 2.07 3.20 -4.09
CA GLN A 59 1.46 4.22 -3.23
C GLN A 59 0.47 5.09 -4.01
N ASP A 60 0.82 5.55 -5.21
CA ASP A 60 -0.06 6.36 -6.07
C ASP A 60 -1.36 5.59 -6.41
N HIS A 61 -1.26 4.28 -6.68
CA HIS A 61 -2.43 3.42 -6.92
C HIS A 61 -3.31 3.25 -5.67
N LEU A 62 -2.71 2.98 -4.51
CA LEU A 62 -3.43 2.81 -3.25
C LEU A 62 -4.08 4.12 -2.78
N ALA A 63 -3.38 5.25 -2.92
CA ALA A 63 -3.93 6.57 -2.64
C ALA A 63 -5.11 6.89 -3.55
N THR A 64 -5.01 6.54 -4.84
CA THR A 64 -6.14 6.66 -5.77
C THR A 64 -7.31 5.79 -5.34
N ALA A 65 -7.08 4.52 -4.99
CA ALA A 65 -8.13 3.62 -4.52
C ALA A 65 -8.84 4.19 -3.27
N LYS A 66 -8.08 4.68 -2.29
CA LYS A 66 -8.59 5.29 -1.06
C LYS A 66 -9.38 6.56 -1.33
N PHE A 67 -8.76 7.57 -1.94
CA PHE A 67 -9.35 8.92 -1.99
C PHE A 67 -10.32 9.13 -3.16
N ARG A 68 -10.10 8.46 -4.30
CA ARG A 68 -10.97 8.61 -5.48
C ARG A 68 -12.14 7.64 -5.48
N TYR A 69 -11.92 6.41 -5.00
CA TYR A 69 -12.91 5.34 -5.04
C TYR A 69 -13.48 4.99 -3.66
N ASP A 70 -13.06 5.70 -2.61
CA ASP A 70 -13.52 5.48 -1.23
C ASP A 70 -13.31 4.02 -0.77
N LEU A 71 -12.22 3.40 -1.22
CA LEU A 71 -11.85 2.05 -0.82
C LEU A 71 -11.16 2.09 0.55
N ASP A 72 -11.75 1.40 1.52
CA ASP A 72 -11.13 1.18 2.82
C ASP A 72 -9.87 0.31 2.66
N LEU A 73 -8.72 0.87 3.04
CA LEU A 73 -7.47 0.14 3.16
C LEU A 73 -7.34 -0.44 4.57
N ASN A 74 -6.57 -1.52 4.72
CA ASN A 74 -6.18 -2.00 6.04
C ASN A 74 -5.16 -1.03 6.66
N GLU A 75 -4.96 -1.11 7.98
CA GLU A 75 -4.09 -0.20 8.73
C GLU A 75 -2.66 -0.16 8.17
N ALA A 76 -2.12 -1.30 7.76
CA ALA A 76 -0.77 -1.38 7.19
C ALA A 76 -0.66 -0.55 5.89
N LEU A 77 -1.55 -0.80 4.94
CA LEU A 77 -1.58 -0.06 3.67
C LEU A 77 -1.86 1.43 3.87
N ASP A 78 -2.70 1.78 4.84
CA ASP A 78 -2.97 3.17 5.19
C ASP A 78 -1.73 3.91 5.72
N ILE A 79 -0.99 3.27 6.61
CA ILE A 79 0.28 3.78 7.13
C ILE A 79 1.31 3.92 5.98
N PHE A 80 1.37 2.94 5.09
CA PHE A 80 2.25 2.98 3.92
C PHE A 80 1.92 4.17 3.02
N VAL A 81 0.63 4.35 2.67
CA VAL A 81 0.17 5.48 1.86
C VAL A 81 0.59 6.79 2.51
N TYR A 82 0.29 6.98 3.80
CA TYR A 82 0.65 8.21 4.51
C TYR A 82 2.15 8.53 4.50
N HIS A 83 3.00 7.52 4.69
CA HIS A 83 4.45 7.72 4.79
C HIS A 83 5.16 7.89 3.45
N PHE A 84 4.58 7.39 2.37
CA PHE A 84 5.11 7.51 1.01
C PHE A 84 4.44 8.62 0.19
N ASP A 85 3.38 9.25 0.72
CA ASP A 85 2.68 10.40 0.13
C ASP A 85 3.44 11.73 0.35
N ARG A 86 4.54 11.92 -0.38
CA ARG A 86 5.42 13.09 -0.25
C ARG A 86 5.94 13.57 -1.60
N ASP A 87 5.94 14.89 -1.77
CA ASP A 87 6.38 15.54 -3.02
C ASP A 87 7.87 15.32 -3.32
N ASP A 88 8.72 15.28 -2.29
CA ASP A 88 10.17 15.05 -2.46
C ASP A 88 10.53 13.56 -2.33
N LYS A 89 10.29 12.82 -3.42
CA LYS A 89 10.62 11.39 -3.53
C LYS A 89 12.11 11.11 -3.30
N ALA A 90 13.02 12.05 -3.59
CA ALA A 90 14.45 11.83 -3.40
C ALA A 90 14.83 11.86 -1.91
N LEU A 91 14.37 12.88 -1.18
CA LEU A 91 14.62 13.01 0.26
C LEU A 91 13.99 11.85 1.06
N ILE A 92 12.78 11.44 0.68
CA ILE A 92 12.06 10.35 1.34
C ILE A 92 12.71 8.99 1.09
N SER A 93 13.19 8.75 -0.14
CA SER A 93 13.94 7.53 -0.45
C SER A 93 15.22 7.44 0.39
N GLN A 94 15.96 8.55 0.56
CA GLN A 94 17.14 8.57 1.43
C GLN A 94 16.79 8.28 2.88
N TYR A 95 15.74 8.92 3.42
CA TYR A 95 15.28 8.70 4.78
C TYR A 95 14.90 7.23 5.02
N TRP A 96 14.06 6.66 4.15
CA TRP A 96 13.61 5.28 4.28
C TRP A 96 14.75 4.29 4.09
N TYR A 97 15.66 4.55 3.14
CA TYR A 97 16.85 3.72 2.97
C TYR A 97 17.69 3.67 4.25
N GLN A 98 17.96 4.83 4.88
CA GLN A 98 18.71 4.88 6.13
C GLN A 98 17.99 4.14 7.27
N LYS A 99 16.65 4.28 7.37
CA LYS A 99 15.85 3.58 8.38
C LYS A 99 15.88 2.07 8.19
N LEU A 100 15.63 1.59 6.98
CA LEU A 100 15.65 0.18 6.61
C LEU A 100 17.04 -0.44 6.79
N LYS A 101 18.12 0.30 6.50
CA LYS A 101 19.50 -0.18 6.74
C LYS A 101 19.88 -0.25 8.21
N LYS A 102 19.42 0.71 9.02
CA LYS A 102 19.72 0.75 10.45
C LYS A 102 18.99 -0.35 11.22
N ASN A 103 17.84 -0.79 10.75
CA ASN A 103 17.04 -1.80 11.42
C ASN A 103 16.44 -2.77 10.39
N LYS A 104 17.12 -3.93 10.24
CA LYS A 104 16.72 -4.99 9.32
C LYS A 104 15.39 -5.66 9.71
N ASP A 105 14.97 -5.49 10.95
CA ASP A 105 13.69 -6.01 11.45
C ASP A 105 12.50 -5.09 11.09
N ILE A 106 12.76 -3.92 10.47
CA ILE A 106 11.70 -3.08 9.90
C ILE A 106 11.13 -3.77 8.67
N LEU A 107 9.98 -4.41 8.85
CA LEU A 107 9.21 -5.07 7.78
C LEU A 107 8.15 -4.15 7.14
N TRP A 108 7.89 -2.99 7.74
CA TRP A 108 6.86 -2.07 7.30
C TRP A 108 7.19 -0.65 7.81
N PRO A 109 6.80 0.42 7.12
CA PRO A 109 6.97 1.80 7.59
C PRO A 109 6.07 2.11 8.79
N LEU A 110 6.18 1.35 9.88
CA LEU A 110 5.49 1.63 11.13
C LEU A 110 6.23 2.74 11.87
N PRO A 111 5.52 3.65 12.55
CA PRO A 111 6.12 4.42 13.62
C PRO A 111 6.61 3.43 14.69
N GLN A 112 7.94 3.32 14.84
CA GLN A 112 8.48 2.73 16.07
C GLN A 112 8.18 3.75 17.16
N ASN A 113 7.11 3.51 17.93
CA ASN A 113 6.73 4.17 19.18
C ASN A 113 7.29 5.59 19.33
N GLU A 114 6.45 6.61 19.10
CA GLU A 114 6.65 7.88 19.82
C GLU A 114 6.68 7.65 21.34
#